data_AF-A0A957J496-F1
#
_entry.id   AF-A0A957J496-F1
#
_cell.length_a   1.000
_cell.length_b   1.000
_cell.length_c   1.000
_cell.angle_alpha   90.00
_cell.angle_beta   90.00
_cell.angle_gamma   90.00
#
_symmetry.space_group_name_H-M   'P 1'
#
loop_
_entity.id
_entity.type
_entity.pdbx_description
1 polymer ?
#
loop_
_entity_poly.entity_id
_entity_poly.type
_entity_poly.pdbx_seq_one_letter_code
_entity_poly.pdbx_strand_id
1 'polypeptide(L)'
;RPLTAKLLVHWLLPLSMAVVVWRVRSFSHPRYISMYAFGLLPLLAYVLWPSLPQKKRDNGRFLAIPLATAVLALSVWALGTYFFDPILAKNDDMRGVARYLEQTATADDLILVPDTDWWLPFEYNGAAQISMAGVADPAQMWADLQVWTTARRKVFTVQYRRSPAPDWQQAVPFALEKAGTLVDEALFDGLAVQTYLLDGPVQAPVLDEANARFADIELRGVWLEAAPPANNGTAVALTWAVTAQTANRYAAQLTLHDIDGWPLASTVTTLVDPVGRPTPAWEVAVPVTTYAFLPLPPGTPPLSYTVTLAVGIQEADGSLQMVDQLSAAGTSLGPQLLLGRVDVQPADPAQRSLYVPTVSVPPLPQPLHLYPGLALVGAVVDRTVVGPGQTIYVQLHWLAEQADLPALQPRLWLQQGEQELVVAAHAPALGRYATTRWQAGEAVVEHRALLVPPQVAGAAEVMIGVGDTAVSLGSITIEEAIQVFAPPPVMYTLNVNFGGVARLVGYDLPDRPFRADEVVPLTLYWESLATGGEVAYTVFTHILDANGRLIGQHDMPPVNGQRPTTGWVQGEYVEDRHELTFRESYAGEAVIEVGLYDPDTGIRLLTDTGQDFFYLPVTLMIEN
;
A
#
# COMPACT_ATOMS: atom_id res chain seq x y z
N ARG A 1 -6.45 -34.26 -62.20
CA ARG A 1 -6.10 -34.99 -60.96
C ARG A 1 -4.83 -34.44 -60.27
N PRO A 2 -3.70 -34.08 -60.95
CA PRO A 2 -2.53 -33.55 -60.24
C PRO A 2 -2.67 -32.08 -59.77
N LEU A 3 -3.54 -31.28 -60.40
CA LEU A 3 -3.68 -29.85 -60.06
C LEU A 3 -4.34 -29.63 -58.68
N THR A 4 -5.39 -30.39 -58.37
CA THR A 4 -6.19 -30.24 -57.14
C THR A 4 -5.40 -30.68 -55.90
N ALA A 5 -4.61 -31.76 -56.00
CA ALA A 5 -3.73 -32.21 -54.93
C ALA A 5 -2.58 -31.22 -54.67
N LYS A 6 -1.99 -30.65 -55.74
CA LYS A 6 -0.97 -29.59 -55.61
C LYS A 6 -1.55 -28.33 -54.96
N LEU A 7 -2.77 -27.94 -55.32
CA LEU A 7 -3.48 -26.82 -54.70
C LEU A 7 -3.77 -27.07 -53.21
N LEU A 8 -4.19 -28.28 -52.83
CA LEU A 8 -4.39 -28.64 -51.42
C LEU A 8 -3.08 -28.61 -50.63
N VAL A 9 -1.97 -29.06 -51.20
CA VAL A 9 -0.64 -28.95 -50.57
C VAL A 9 -0.22 -27.48 -50.43
N HIS A 10 -0.49 -26.64 -51.43
CA HIS A 10 -0.27 -25.18 -51.33
C HIS A 10 -1.16 -24.49 -50.28
N TRP A 11 -2.27 -25.11 -49.86
CA TRP A 11 -3.11 -24.63 -48.76
C TRP A 11 -2.65 -25.15 -47.40
N LEU A 12 -2.42 -26.46 -47.29
CA LEU A 12 -2.14 -27.11 -46.01
C LEU A 12 -0.74 -26.78 -45.48
N LEU A 13 0.23 -26.52 -46.36
CA LEU A 13 1.60 -26.23 -45.93
C LEU A 13 1.72 -24.83 -45.26
N PRO A 14 1.23 -23.73 -45.85
CA PRO A 14 1.27 -22.42 -45.19
C PRO A 14 0.36 -22.35 -43.95
N LEU A 15 -0.83 -22.96 -43.99
CA LEU A 15 -1.73 -23.01 -42.83
C LEU A 15 -1.14 -23.81 -41.68
N SER A 16 -0.52 -24.97 -41.95
CA SER A 16 0.14 -25.75 -40.88
C SER A 16 1.35 -25.01 -40.32
N MET A 17 2.12 -24.31 -41.15
CA MET A 17 3.24 -23.48 -40.70
C MET A 17 2.78 -22.27 -39.87
N ALA A 18 1.64 -21.64 -40.22
CA ALA A 18 1.02 -20.59 -39.41
C ALA A 18 0.60 -21.11 -38.02
N VAL A 19 0.01 -22.31 -37.94
CA VAL A 19 -0.34 -22.96 -36.67
C VAL A 19 0.92 -23.23 -35.81
N VAL A 20 2.02 -23.65 -36.42
CA VAL A 20 3.29 -23.85 -35.72
C VAL A 20 3.86 -22.52 -35.20
N VAL A 21 3.84 -21.46 -36.02
CA VAL A 21 4.28 -20.12 -35.59
C VAL A 21 3.45 -19.61 -34.40
N TRP A 22 2.13 -19.83 -34.40
CA TRP A 22 1.26 -19.43 -33.29
C TRP A 22 1.50 -20.23 -32.01
N ARG A 23 1.92 -21.49 -32.12
CA ARG A 23 2.33 -22.28 -30.96
C ARG A 23 3.67 -21.83 -30.37
N VAL A 24 4.56 -21.26 -31.18
CA VAL A 24 5.93 -20.91 -30.79
C VAL A 24 6.08 -19.43 -30.40
N ARG A 25 5.30 -18.51 -30.98
CA ARG A 25 5.24 -17.09 -30.60
C ARG A 25 3.78 -16.67 -30.36
N SER A 26 3.43 -16.47 -29.09
CA SER A 26 2.08 -16.09 -28.63
C SER A 26 1.65 -14.65 -28.94
N PHE A 27 2.55 -13.79 -29.48
CA PHE A 27 2.27 -12.37 -29.76
C PHE A 27 1.63 -12.11 -31.15
N SER A 28 1.35 -13.14 -31.95
CA SER A 28 0.68 -12.97 -33.25
C SER A 28 -0.83 -12.71 -33.08
N HIS A 29 -1.21 -11.44 -33.12
CA HIS A 29 -2.60 -11.00 -33.05
C HIS A 29 -3.43 -11.49 -34.26
N PRO A 30 -4.69 -11.95 -34.10
CA PRO A 30 -5.54 -12.45 -35.19
C PRO A 30 -5.70 -11.51 -36.39
N ARG A 31 -5.44 -10.20 -36.19
CA ARG A 31 -5.41 -9.19 -37.27
C ARG A 31 -4.41 -9.54 -38.38
N TYR A 32 -3.36 -10.31 -38.12
CA TYR A 32 -2.44 -10.74 -39.17
C TYR A 32 -3.05 -11.81 -40.09
N ILE A 33 -4.15 -12.46 -39.70
CA ILE A 33 -4.93 -13.37 -40.57
C ILE A 33 -5.63 -12.59 -41.69
N SER A 34 -6.05 -11.35 -41.46
CA SER A 34 -6.73 -10.53 -42.47
C SER A 34 -5.82 -10.25 -43.69
N MET A 35 -4.50 -10.16 -43.47
CA MET A 35 -3.51 -10.04 -44.55
C MET A 35 -3.47 -11.28 -45.44
N TYR A 36 -3.68 -12.47 -44.87
CA TYR A 36 -3.80 -13.71 -45.64
C TYR A 36 -5.18 -13.86 -46.28
N ALA A 37 -6.24 -13.30 -45.69
CA ALA A 37 -7.58 -13.29 -46.27
C ALA A 37 -7.58 -12.65 -47.67
N PHE A 38 -6.77 -11.62 -47.90
CA PHE A 38 -6.62 -10.99 -49.21
C PHE A 38 -6.12 -11.96 -50.30
N GLY A 39 -5.25 -12.92 -49.96
CA GLY A 39 -4.80 -13.96 -50.89
C GLY A 39 -5.72 -15.17 -50.95
N LEU A 40 -6.32 -15.54 -49.81
CA LEU A 40 -7.19 -16.71 -49.69
C LEU A 40 -8.55 -16.49 -50.36
N LEU A 41 -9.11 -15.27 -50.35
CA LEU A 41 -10.42 -14.97 -50.94
C LEU A 41 -10.43 -15.08 -52.47
N PRO A 42 -9.45 -14.54 -53.24
CA PRO A 42 -9.36 -14.76 -54.69
C PRO A 42 -9.06 -16.22 -55.04
N LEU A 43 -8.27 -16.93 -54.24
CA LEU A 43 -7.99 -18.35 -54.44
C LEU A 43 -9.22 -19.22 -54.16
N LEU A 44 -9.99 -18.88 -53.12
CA LEU A 44 -11.29 -19.47 -52.85
C LEU A 44 -12.25 -19.18 -54.01
N ALA A 45 -12.33 -17.93 -54.47
CA ALA A 45 -13.11 -17.56 -55.65
C ALA A 45 -12.67 -18.33 -56.90
N TYR A 46 -11.38 -18.58 -57.10
CA TYR A 46 -10.85 -19.39 -58.20
C TYR A 46 -11.20 -20.88 -58.09
N VAL A 47 -11.19 -21.45 -56.87
CA VAL A 47 -11.68 -22.81 -56.61
C VAL A 47 -13.20 -22.91 -56.83
N LEU A 48 -13.93 -21.83 -56.53
CA LEU A 48 -15.39 -21.72 -56.71
C LEU A 48 -15.78 -21.33 -58.15
N TRP A 49 -14.85 -20.84 -58.98
CA TRP A 49 -15.08 -20.43 -60.38
C TRP A 49 -14.80 -21.59 -61.33
N PRO A 50 -15.84 -22.24 -61.91
CA PRO A 50 -15.64 -23.45 -62.68
C PRO A 50 -15.28 -23.08 -64.13
N SER A 51 -14.02 -22.72 -64.40
CA SER A 51 -13.49 -22.66 -65.77
C SER A 51 -13.02 -24.05 -66.22
N LEU A 52 -13.95 -25.01 -66.27
CA LEU A 52 -13.70 -26.38 -66.74
C LEU A 52 -14.77 -26.82 -67.76
N PRO A 53 -14.40 -27.62 -68.78
CA PRO A 53 -15.33 -28.08 -69.82
C PRO A 53 -16.50 -28.90 -69.26
N GLN A 54 -17.65 -28.81 -69.93
CA GLN A 54 -19.02 -29.12 -69.45
C GLN A 54 -19.17 -30.42 -68.62
N LYS A 55 -18.46 -31.50 -68.98
CA LYS A 55 -18.50 -32.81 -68.28
C LYS A 55 -17.80 -32.83 -66.89
N LYS A 56 -16.96 -31.83 -66.59
CA LYS A 56 -16.25 -31.67 -65.29
C LYS A 56 -16.90 -30.60 -64.39
N ARG A 57 -17.94 -29.92 -64.90
CA ARG A 57 -18.64 -28.82 -64.22
C ARG A 57 -19.53 -29.31 -63.08
N ASP A 58 -20.13 -30.50 -63.22
CA ASP A 58 -21.03 -31.08 -62.21
C ASP A 58 -20.26 -31.59 -60.99
N ASN A 59 -19.12 -32.25 -61.19
CA ASN A 59 -18.25 -32.71 -60.08
C ASN A 59 -17.55 -31.55 -59.36
N GLY A 60 -17.24 -30.46 -60.05
CA GLY A 60 -16.68 -29.25 -59.45
C GLY A 60 -17.71 -28.52 -58.57
N ARG A 61 -18.95 -28.41 -59.05
CA ARG A 61 -20.07 -27.86 -58.27
C ARG A 61 -20.38 -28.67 -57.01
N PHE A 62 -20.26 -30.00 -57.09
CA PHE A 62 -20.45 -30.89 -55.94
C PHE A 62 -19.49 -30.64 -54.78
N LEU A 63 -18.27 -30.11 -55.04
CA LEU A 63 -17.31 -29.74 -54.00
C LEU A 63 -17.33 -28.24 -53.68
N ALA A 64 -17.59 -27.39 -54.68
CA ALA A 64 -17.61 -25.95 -54.52
C ALA A 64 -18.82 -25.46 -53.70
N ILE A 65 -20.01 -26.02 -53.92
CA ILE A 65 -21.23 -25.60 -53.20
C ILE A 65 -21.12 -25.89 -51.70
N PRO A 66 -20.75 -27.11 -51.24
CA PRO A 66 -20.57 -27.36 -49.82
C PRO A 66 -19.47 -26.50 -49.18
N LEU A 67 -18.38 -26.24 -49.90
CA LEU A 67 -17.30 -25.38 -49.41
C LEU A 67 -17.76 -23.93 -49.26
N ALA A 68 -18.45 -23.36 -50.26
CA ALA A 68 -19.00 -22.01 -50.18
C ALA A 68 -20.04 -21.90 -49.06
N THR A 69 -20.94 -22.88 -48.93
CA THR A 69 -21.93 -22.94 -47.86
C THR A 69 -21.26 -23.06 -46.50
N ALA A 70 -20.23 -23.89 -46.34
CA ALA A 70 -19.50 -24.03 -45.09
C ALA A 70 -18.77 -22.74 -44.71
N VAL A 71 -18.11 -22.06 -45.66
CA VAL A 71 -17.44 -20.78 -45.40
C VAL A 71 -18.46 -19.71 -45.02
N LEU A 72 -19.58 -19.60 -45.73
CA LEU A 72 -20.64 -18.64 -45.41
C LEU A 72 -21.27 -18.95 -44.05
N ALA A 73 -21.59 -20.22 -43.76
CA ALA A 73 -22.16 -20.63 -42.50
C ALA A 73 -21.21 -20.36 -41.33
N LEU A 74 -19.91 -20.69 -41.48
CA LEU A 74 -18.89 -20.39 -40.47
C LEU A 74 -18.66 -18.89 -40.31
N SER A 75 -18.73 -18.11 -41.40
CA SER A 75 -18.58 -16.65 -41.33
C SER A 75 -19.79 -15.99 -40.65
N VAL A 76 -21.01 -16.41 -40.99
CA VAL A 76 -22.25 -15.94 -40.35
C VAL A 76 -22.28 -16.39 -38.89
N TRP A 77 -21.89 -17.62 -38.59
CA TRP A 77 -21.78 -18.11 -37.22
C TRP A 77 -20.73 -17.33 -36.43
N ALA A 78 -19.52 -17.12 -36.99
CA ALA A 78 -18.46 -16.36 -36.33
C ALA A 78 -18.80 -14.88 -36.15
N LEU A 79 -19.43 -14.23 -37.13
CA LEU A 79 -19.95 -12.88 -36.99
C LEU A 79 -21.10 -12.85 -35.98
N GLY A 80 -21.97 -13.85 -36.01
CA GLY A 80 -23.08 -13.99 -35.09
C GLY A 80 -22.61 -14.12 -33.64
N THR A 81 -21.63 -14.99 -33.39
CA THR A 81 -21.02 -15.14 -32.06
C THR A 81 -20.26 -13.89 -31.65
N TYR A 82 -19.47 -13.29 -32.55
CA TYR A 82 -18.73 -12.06 -32.26
C TYR A 82 -19.64 -10.86 -31.94
N PHE A 83 -20.77 -10.71 -32.63
CA PHE A 83 -21.67 -9.56 -32.45
C PHE A 83 -22.76 -9.78 -31.41
N PHE A 84 -23.21 -11.03 -31.19
CA PHE A 84 -24.43 -11.32 -30.41
C PHE A 84 -24.26 -12.38 -29.32
N ASP A 85 -23.15 -13.12 -29.25
CA ASP A 85 -22.92 -14.09 -28.15
C ASP A 85 -22.09 -13.44 -27.05
N PRO A 86 -22.68 -13.11 -25.89
CA PRO A 86 -21.98 -12.44 -24.80
C PRO A 86 -20.87 -13.30 -24.15
N ILE A 87 -20.87 -14.62 -24.37
CA ILE A 87 -19.83 -15.52 -23.83
C ILE A 87 -18.58 -15.53 -24.73
N LEU A 88 -18.73 -15.20 -26.01
CA LEU A 88 -17.67 -15.30 -27.05
C LEU A 88 -17.26 -13.95 -27.66
N ALA A 89 -18.04 -12.88 -27.43
CA ALA A 89 -17.61 -11.51 -27.70
C ALA A 89 -16.31 -11.24 -26.91
N LYS A 90 -15.43 -10.36 -27.40
CA LYS A 90 -14.26 -9.89 -26.61
C LYS A 90 -14.77 -9.57 -25.21
N ASN A 91 -14.30 -10.29 -24.20
CA ASN A 91 -14.94 -10.53 -22.91
C ASN A 91 -15.42 -9.29 -22.12
N ASP A 92 -15.16 -8.05 -22.57
CA ASP A 92 -15.42 -6.80 -21.85
C ASP A 92 -16.53 -5.97 -22.55
N ASP A 93 -17.42 -5.30 -21.81
CA ASP A 93 -18.59 -4.59 -22.37
C ASP A 93 -18.27 -3.17 -22.90
N MET A 94 -17.37 -3.06 -23.87
CA MET A 94 -16.99 -1.76 -24.45
C MET A 94 -18.15 -1.06 -25.18
N ARG A 95 -19.09 -1.82 -25.76
CA ARG A 95 -20.27 -1.22 -26.40
C ARG A 95 -21.22 -0.62 -25.38
N GLY A 96 -21.30 -1.19 -24.17
CA GLY A 96 -21.96 -0.58 -23.02
C GLY A 96 -21.29 0.72 -22.62
N VAL A 97 -19.96 0.70 -22.48
CA VAL A 97 -19.15 1.90 -22.17
C VAL A 97 -19.35 3.01 -23.20
N ALA A 98 -19.25 2.69 -24.51
CA ALA A 98 -19.44 3.67 -25.58
C ALA A 98 -20.84 4.31 -25.53
N ARG A 99 -21.90 3.51 -25.40
CA ARG A 99 -23.28 4.01 -25.28
C ARG A 99 -23.49 4.86 -24.03
N TYR A 100 -22.88 4.48 -22.90
CA TYR A 100 -22.92 5.29 -21.68
C TYR A 100 -22.26 6.65 -21.92
N LEU A 101 -21.04 6.66 -22.44
CA LEU A 101 -20.31 7.90 -22.73
C LEU A 101 -21.02 8.77 -23.78
N GLU A 102 -21.68 8.19 -24.78
CA GLU A 102 -22.50 8.92 -25.76
C GLU A 102 -23.70 9.64 -25.12
N GLN A 103 -24.19 9.14 -23.98
CA GLN A 103 -25.32 9.71 -23.25
C GLN A 103 -24.90 10.69 -22.15
N THR A 104 -23.71 10.50 -21.57
CA THR A 104 -23.25 11.24 -20.38
C THR A 104 -22.16 12.27 -20.65
N ALA A 105 -21.37 12.09 -21.72
CA ALA A 105 -20.31 13.00 -22.11
C ALA A 105 -20.79 13.99 -23.17
N THR A 106 -20.32 15.23 -23.06
CA THR A 106 -20.63 16.35 -23.95
C THR A 106 -19.41 16.79 -24.75
N ALA A 107 -19.57 17.70 -25.71
CA ALA A 107 -18.46 18.20 -26.54
C ALA A 107 -17.36 18.93 -25.74
N ASP A 108 -17.71 19.41 -24.53
CA ASP A 108 -16.80 20.11 -23.62
C ASP A 108 -16.05 19.15 -22.68
N ASP A 109 -16.34 17.85 -22.76
CA ASP A 109 -15.71 16.82 -21.95
C ASP A 109 -14.56 16.12 -22.69
N LEU A 110 -13.69 15.47 -21.92
CA LEU A 110 -12.54 14.70 -22.42
C LEU A 110 -12.71 13.23 -22.05
N ILE A 111 -12.43 12.32 -22.98
CA ILE A 111 -12.31 10.89 -22.71
C ILE A 111 -10.85 10.50 -22.92
N LEU A 112 -10.19 10.05 -21.86
CA LEU A 112 -8.84 9.53 -21.89
C LEU A 112 -8.86 8.00 -21.97
N VAL A 113 -8.12 7.48 -22.94
CA VAL A 113 -7.87 6.05 -23.08
C VAL A 113 -6.38 5.77 -23.23
N PRO A 114 -5.92 4.54 -22.94
CA PRO A 114 -4.56 4.13 -23.24
C PRO A 114 -4.22 4.31 -24.73
N ASP A 115 -2.98 4.65 -25.04
CA ASP A 115 -2.45 4.78 -26.42
C ASP A 115 -2.47 3.49 -27.25
N THR A 116 -2.76 2.37 -26.59
CA THR A 116 -2.93 1.05 -27.20
C THR A 116 -4.40 0.66 -27.39
N ASP A 117 -5.35 1.41 -26.83
CA ASP A 117 -6.78 1.14 -26.93
C ASP A 117 -7.41 1.79 -28.18
N TRP A 118 -7.44 1.04 -29.26
CA TRP A 118 -8.14 1.41 -30.50
C TRP A 118 -9.60 0.96 -30.53
N TRP A 119 -10.12 0.37 -29.44
CA TRP A 119 -11.46 -0.19 -29.42
C TRP A 119 -12.51 0.87 -29.11
N LEU A 120 -12.35 1.65 -28.04
CA LEU A 120 -13.30 2.72 -27.72
C LEU A 120 -13.42 3.75 -28.87
N PRO A 121 -12.33 4.24 -29.50
CA PRO A 121 -12.45 5.13 -30.66
C PRO A 121 -13.21 4.53 -31.85
N PHE A 122 -13.29 3.20 -31.96
CA PHE A 122 -14.04 2.53 -33.03
C PHE A 122 -15.53 2.41 -32.69
N GLU A 123 -15.88 2.15 -31.43
CA GLU A 123 -17.27 1.96 -31.00
C GLU A 123 -17.98 3.28 -30.64
N TYR A 124 -17.24 4.30 -30.18
CA TYR A 124 -17.77 5.59 -29.75
C TYR A 124 -18.06 6.53 -30.91
N ASN A 125 -19.30 7.04 -30.99
CA ASN A 125 -19.75 8.00 -31.99
C ASN A 125 -20.28 9.30 -31.38
N GLY A 126 -19.96 9.57 -30.11
CA GLY A 126 -20.42 10.76 -29.39
C GLY A 126 -19.60 12.03 -29.69
N ALA A 127 -19.99 13.13 -29.04
CA ALA A 127 -19.41 14.45 -29.30
C ALA A 127 -18.15 14.76 -28.48
N ALA A 128 -17.87 14.03 -27.41
CA ALA A 128 -16.70 14.27 -26.56
C ALA A 128 -15.42 13.88 -27.27
N GLN A 129 -14.33 14.61 -26.99
CA GLN A 129 -13.03 14.30 -27.58
C GLN A 129 -12.44 13.06 -26.91
N ILE A 130 -12.10 12.03 -27.70
CA ILE A 130 -11.23 10.93 -27.23
C ILE A 130 -9.78 11.33 -27.44
N SER A 131 -8.93 11.14 -26.43
CA SER A 131 -7.49 11.34 -26.52
C SER A 131 -6.74 10.17 -25.89
N MET A 132 -5.60 9.84 -26.48
CA MET A 132 -4.80 8.66 -26.18
C MET A 132 -3.54 9.07 -25.43
N ALA A 133 -3.48 8.82 -24.12
CA ALA A 133 -2.34 9.21 -23.31
C ALA A 133 -1.17 8.22 -23.50
N GLY A 134 -0.06 8.71 -24.07
CA GLY A 134 1.15 7.93 -24.32
C GLY A 134 2.09 7.88 -23.11
N VAL A 135 1.79 7.00 -22.14
CA VAL A 135 2.52 6.95 -20.86
C VAL A 135 3.99 6.52 -20.98
N ALA A 136 4.38 5.88 -22.09
CA ALA A 136 5.77 5.47 -22.34
C ALA A 136 6.74 6.64 -22.53
N ASP A 137 6.24 7.83 -22.88
CA ASP A 137 7.00 9.08 -22.93
C ASP A 137 6.36 10.10 -21.96
N PRO A 138 6.78 10.12 -20.68
CA PRO A 138 6.18 10.99 -19.68
C PRO A 138 6.23 12.47 -20.05
N ALA A 139 7.28 12.94 -20.74
CA ALA A 139 7.40 14.35 -21.11
C ALA A 139 6.31 14.76 -22.11
N GLN A 140 6.08 13.91 -23.12
CA GLN A 140 5.01 14.13 -24.09
C GLN A 140 3.63 13.96 -23.44
N MET A 141 3.45 12.93 -22.60
CA MET A 141 2.21 12.68 -21.86
C MET A 141 1.78 13.92 -21.05
N TRP A 142 2.69 14.51 -20.27
CA TRP A 142 2.38 15.71 -19.46
C TRP A 142 2.01 16.91 -20.33
N ALA A 143 2.73 17.14 -21.43
CA ALA A 143 2.44 18.24 -22.35
C ALA A 143 1.05 18.07 -22.99
N ASP A 144 0.71 16.87 -23.41
CA ASP A 144 -0.57 16.55 -24.02
C ASP A 144 -1.73 16.69 -23.02
N LEU A 145 -1.59 16.14 -21.81
CA LEU A 145 -2.59 16.26 -20.76
C LEU A 145 -2.86 17.73 -20.40
N GLN A 146 -1.83 18.55 -20.30
CA GLN A 146 -1.98 19.99 -20.05
C GLN A 146 -2.83 20.67 -21.14
N VAL A 147 -2.53 20.39 -22.41
CA VAL A 147 -3.26 20.97 -23.54
C VAL A 147 -4.72 20.49 -23.55
N TRP A 148 -4.96 19.19 -23.41
CA TRP A 148 -6.30 18.61 -23.52
C TRP A 148 -7.24 19.03 -22.39
N THR A 149 -6.70 19.25 -21.19
CA THR A 149 -7.46 19.63 -19.98
C THR A 149 -7.59 21.15 -19.77
N THR A 150 -6.93 21.97 -20.60
CA THR A 150 -7.03 23.45 -20.48
C THR A 150 -8.46 23.97 -20.60
N ALA A 151 -9.23 23.42 -21.54
CA ALA A 151 -10.63 23.83 -21.80
C ALA A 151 -11.67 22.85 -21.23
N ARG A 152 -11.24 21.71 -20.68
CA ARG A 152 -12.12 20.57 -20.34
C ARG A 152 -11.94 20.18 -18.90
N ARG A 153 -12.99 20.36 -18.11
CA ARG A 153 -12.96 20.13 -16.65
C ARG A 153 -13.48 18.76 -16.25
N LYS A 154 -14.36 18.16 -17.04
CA LYS A 154 -14.86 16.81 -16.80
C LYS A 154 -14.11 15.84 -17.69
N VAL A 155 -13.43 14.89 -17.06
CA VAL A 155 -12.59 13.90 -17.74
C VAL A 155 -13.07 12.51 -17.40
N PHE A 156 -13.30 11.69 -18.42
CA PHE A 156 -13.62 10.28 -18.28
C PHE A 156 -12.37 9.44 -18.55
N THR A 157 -12.14 8.41 -17.77
CA THR A 157 -11.14 7.37 -18.06
C THR A 157 -11.80 6.00 -18.12
N VAL A 158 -11.26 5.11 -18.95
CA VAL A 158 -11.74 3.72 -19.06
C VAL A 158 -10.71 2.78 -18.45
N GLN A 159 -11.12 2.09 -17.39
CA GLN A 159 -10.30 1.15 -16.64
C GLN A 159 -10.62 -0.29 -17.04
N TYR A 160 -9.60 -1.05 -17.39
CA TYR A 160 -9.71 -2.47 -17.72
C TYR A 160 -9.48 -3.32 -16.47
N ARG A 161 -10.53 -3.93 -15.93
CA ARG A 161 -10.48 -4.63 -14.63
C ARG A 161 -9.88 -6.04 -14.72
N ARG A 162 -9.94 -6.68 -15.89
CA ARG A 162 -9.43 -8.05 -16.11
C ARG A 162 -8.03 -8.10 -16.70
N SER A 163 -7.64 -7.05 -17.42
CA SER A 163 -6.32 -6.93 -18.04
C SER A 163 -6.00 -5.45 -18.15
N PRO A 164 -5.49 -4.83 -17.08
CA PRO A 164 -5.17 -3.41 -17.05
C PRO A 164 -4.31 -3.03 -18.25
N ALA A 165 -4.64 -1.89 -18.85
CA ALA A 165 -3.82 -1.31 -19.90
C ALA A 165 -2.44 -0.92 -19.36
N PRO A 166 -1.42 -0.81 -20.22
CA PRO A 166 -0.06 -0.52 -19.77
C PRO A 166 0.09 0.93 -19.30
N ASP A 167 -0.35 1.23 -18.08
CA ASP A 167 0.06 2.36 -17.25
C ASP A 167 0.67 1.79 -15.95
N TRP A 168 1.89 1.27 -16.09
CA TRP A 168 2.59 0.55 -15.04
C TRP A 168 2.91 1.41 -13.82
N GLN A 169 2.99 2.73 -14.00
CA GLN A 169 3.33 3.69 -12.96
C GLN A 169 2.10 4.42 -12.38
N GLN A 170 0.89 4.14 -12.89
CA GLN A 170 -0.34 4.88 -12.55
C GLN A 170 -0.19 6.40 -12.81
N ALA A 171 0.50 6.77 -13.89
CA ALA A 171 0.83 8.15 -14.20
C ALA A 171 -0.40 8.98 -14.59
N VAL A 172 -1.35 8.42 -15.33
CA VAL A 172 -2.59 9.12 -15.70
C VAL A 172 -3.52 9.30 -14.49
N PRO A 173 -3.82 8.26 -13.68
CA PRO A 173 -4.55 8.44 -12.42
C PRO A 173 -3.92 9.50 -11.51
N PHE A 174 -2.62 9.45 -11.28
CA PHE A 174 -1.90 10.47 -10.49
C PHE A 174 -2.10 11.88 -11.05
N ALA A 175 -1.98 12.05 -12.36
CA ALA A 175 -2.12 13.35 -13.01
C ALA A 175 -3.51 13.97 -12.83
N LEU A 176 -4.56 13.13 -12.85
CA LEU A 176 -5.94 13.55 -12.66
C LEU A 176 -6.25 13.84 -11.19
N GLU A 177 -5.79 13.01 -10.26
CA GLU A 177 -5.94 13.24 -8.82
C GLU A 177 -5.20 14.48 -8.35
N LYS A 178 -4.00 14.74 -8.88
CA LYS A 178 -3.26 15.98 -8.59
C LYS A 178 -4.01 17.24 -9.04
N ALA A 179 -4.88 17.14 -10.05
CA ALA A 179 -5.52 18.29 -10.70
C ALA A 179 -7.02 18.38 -10.41
N GLY A 180 -7.57 17.48 -9.60
CA GLY A 180 -9.01 17.36 -9.40
C GLY A 180 -9.40 16.21 -8.48
N THR A 181 -10.59 15.68 -8.68
CA THR A 181 -11.14 14.63 -7.82
C THR A 181 -11.95 13.63 -8.63
N LEU A 182 -11.81 12.34 -8.32
CA LEU A 182 -12.68 11.28 -8.81
C LEU A 182 -14.08 11.39 -8.16
N VAL A 183 -15.11 11.62 -8.98
CA VAL A 183 -16.48 11.89 -8.50
C VAL A 183 -17.50 10.81 -8.83
N ASP A 184 -17.22 9.95 -9.80
CA ASP A 184 -18.12 8.84 -10.18
C ASP A 184 -17.34 7.65 -10.75
N GLU A 185 -17.88 6.44 -10.54
CA GLU A 185 -17.42 5.21 -11.17
C GLU A 185 -18.60 4.37 -11.65
N ALA A 186 -18.73 4.22 -12.97
CA ALA A 186 -19.73 3.37 -13.59
C ALA A 186 -19.14 2.00 -13.94
N LEU A 187 -19.73 0.94 -13.40
CA LEU A 187 -19.25 -0.44 -13.60
C LEU A 187 -19.92 -1.12 -14.82
N PHE A 188 -19.10 -1.83 -15.58
CA PHE A 188 -19.49 -2.66 -16.72
C PHE A 188 -18.84 -4.04 -16.61
N ASP A 189 -19.22 -5.00 -17.46
CA ASP A 189 -18.56 -6.29 -17.43
C ASP A 189 -17.09 -6.15 -17.89
N GLY A 190 -16.15 -6.41 -16.99
CA GLY A 190 -14.71 -6.31 -17.23
C GLY A 190 -14.13 -4.88 -17.33
N LEU A 191 -14.97 -3.84 -17.30
CA LEU A 191 -14.57 -2.43 -17.44
C LEU A 191 -15.16 -1.56 -16.33
N ALA A 192 -14.55 -0.41 -16.08
CA ALA A 192 -15.14 0.69 -15.33
C ALA A 192 -14.87 2.00 -16.05
N VAL A 193 -15.83 2.93 -15.98
CA VAL A 193 -15.63 4.31 -16.43
C VAL A 193 -15.54 5.18 -15.19
N GLN A 194 -14.40 5.82 -15.00
CA GLN A 194 -14.18 6.77 -13.92
C GLN A 194 -14.39 8.19 -14.43
N THR A 195 -15.02 9.03 -13.63
CA THR A 195 -15.28 10.45 -13.96
C THR A 195 -14.55 11.34 -12.98
N TYR A 196 -13.68 12.20 -13.49
CA TYR A 196 -12.92 13.19 -12.75
C TYR A 196 -13.46 14.59 -13.02
N LEU A 197 -13.51 15.43 -11.99
CA LEU A 197 -13.72 16.87 -12.11
C LEU A 197 -12.41 17.59 -11.74
N LEU A 198 -11.90 18.40 -12.67
CA LEU A 198 -10.61 19.07 -12.54
C LEU A 198 -10.74 20.52 -12.04
N ASP A 199 -10.00 20.83 -10.98
CA ASP A 199 -9.84 22.18 -10.42
C ASP A 199 -8.93 23.06 -11.28
N GLY A 200 -8.04 22.45 -12.06
CA GLY A 200 -7.14 23.11 -12.99
C GLY A 200 -6.83 22.29 -14.24
N PRO A 201 -6.15 22.90 -15.24
CA PRO A 201 -5.43 22.09 -16.22
C PRO A 201 -4.40 21.20 -15.51
N VAL A 202 -4.23 19.99 -16.01
CA VAL A 202 -3.21 19.05 -15.54
C VAL A 202 -1.82 19.65 -15.78
N GLN A 203 -0.95 19.58 -14.78
CA GLN A 203 0.43 20.06 -14.85
C GLN A 203 1.36 19.04 -14.21
N ALA A 204 2.52 18.84 -14.84
CA ALA A 204 3.59 18.02 -14.30
C ALA A 204 3.98 18.50 -12.89
N PRO A 205 4.25 17.59 -11.94
CA PRO A 205 4.75 17.98 -10.63
C PRO A 205 6.15 18.59 -10.76
N VAL A 206 6.41 19.61 -9.96
CA VAL A 206 7.76 20.16 -9.76
C VAL A 206 8.30 19.53 -8.48
N LEU A 207 9.26 18.62 -8.60
CA LEU A 207 9.81 17.89 -7.47
C LEU A 207 10.93 18.69 -6.81
N ASP A 208 10.91 18.75 -5.49
CA ASP A 208 12.00 19.26 -4.67
C ASP A 208 13.16 18.25 -4.62
N GLU A 209 14.39 18.74 -4.54
CA GLU A 209 15.57 17.88 -4.46
C GLU A 209 15.56 17.05 -3.17
N ALA A 210 15.80 15.75 -3.30
CA ALA A 210 16.01 14.84 -2.20
C ALA A 210 17.35 14.12 -2.37
N ASN A 211 17.98 13.75 -1.26
CA ASN A 211 19.27 13.06 -1.25
C ASN A 211 19.23 11.97 -0.17
N ALA A 212 18.44 10.93 -0.42
CA ALA A 212 18.30 9.79 0.50
C ALA A 212 18.66 8.49 -0.22
N ARG A 213 19.52 7.67 0.42
CA ARG A 213 20.04 6.43 -0.17
C ARG A 213 19.55 5.22 0.62
N PHE A 214 19.15 4.18 -0.10
CA PHE A 214 18.71 2.89 0.42
C PHE A 214 19.45 1.80 -0.35
N ALA A 215 20.40 1.11 0.27
CA ALA A 215 21.30 0.18 -0.42
C ALA A 215 21.92 0.76 -1.72
N ASP A 216 21.52 0.25 -2.89
CA ASP A 216 21.97 0.66 -4.22
C ASP A 216 20.95 1.51 -5.00
N ILE A 217 19.86 1.97 -4.36
CA ILE A 217 18.91 2.93 -4.92
C ILE A 217 18.93 4.27 -4.15
N GLU A 218 18.70 5.37 -4.86
CA GLU A 218 18.71 6.73 -4.33
C GLU A 218 17.41 7.45 -4.72
N LEU A 219 16.80 8.11 -3.73
CA LEU A 219 15.73 9.07 -3.91
C LEU A 219 16.34 10.44 -4.19
N ARG A 220 16.02 11.00 -5.37
CA ARG A 220 16.56 12.26 -5.91
C ARG A 220 15.56 13.41 -5.94
N GLY A 221 14.27 13.10 -5.92
CA GLY A 221 13.23 14.11 -6.01
C GLY A 221 11.95 13.67 -5.32
N VAL A 222 11.28 14.62 -4.67
CA VAL A 222 10.00 14.39 -3.98
C VAL A 222 9.04 15.51 -4.35
N TRP A 223 7.81 15.14 -4.69
CA TRP A 223 6.67 16.04 -4.65
C TRP A 223 5.56 15.38 -3.84
N LEU A 224 5.06 16.11 -2.85
CA LEU A 224 3.99 15.69 -1.95
C LEU A 224 2.88 16.73 -2.03
N GLU A 225 1.66 16.28 -2.27
CA GLU A 225 0.50 17.14 -2.26
C GLU A 225 0.27 17.73 -0.86
N ALA A 226 0.27 19.06 -0.77
CA ALA A 226 0.25 19.75 0.52
C ALA A 226 -1.14 19.82 1.18
N ALA A 227 -2.23 19.89 0.40
CA ALA A 227 -3.55 20.22 0.94
C ALA A 227 -4.71 19.42 0.30
N PRO A 228 -4.68 18.08 0.37
CA PRO A 228 -5.75 17.25 -0.16
C PRO A 228 -7.03 17.37 0.68
N PRO A 229 -8.22 17.17 0.08
CA PRO A 229 -9.47 17.12 0.83
C PRO A 229 -9.62 15.81 1.61
N ALA A 230 -10.23 15.88 2.80
CA ALA A 230 -10.37 14.77 3.74
C ALA A 230 -11.13 13.54 3.22
N ASN A 231 -11.94 13.69 2.18
CA ASN A 231 -12.71 12.63 1.52
C ASN A 231 -12.04 12.09 0.24
N ASN A 232 -10.76 12.40 -0.02
CA ASN A 232 -10.04 11.91 -1.18
C ASN A 232 -8.77 11.11 -0.80
N GLY A 233 -7.59 11.70 -0.99
CA GLY A 233 -6.29 11.06 -0.79
C GLY A 233 -5.18 12.07 -1.03
N THR A 234 -3.94 11.72 -0.70
CA THR A 234 -2.76 12.52 -1.03
C THR A 234 -1.95 11.88 -2.15
N ALA A 235 -1.62 12.67 -3.17
CA ALA A 235 -0.78 12.25 -4.28
C ALA A 235 0.71 12.49 -3.98
N VAL A 236 1.56 11.54 -4.40
CA VAL A 236 3.02 11.60 -4.21
C VAL A 236 3.74 11.23 -5.49
N ALA A 237 4.75 12.01 -5.88
CA ALA A 237 5.68 11.66 -6.95
C ALA A 237 7.11 11.58 -6.41
N LEU A 238 7.83 10.53 -6.79
CA LEU A 238 9.18 10.24 -6.30
C LEU A 238 10.09 9.97 -7.49
N THR A 239 11.21 10.68 -7.59
CA THR A 239 12.26 10.42 -8.58
C THR A 239 13.37 9.60 -7.95
N TRP A 240 13.70 8.49 -8.60
CA TRP A 240 14.68 7.51 -8.16
C TRP A 240 15.81 7.38 -9.16
N ALA A 241 16.97 6.92 -8.71
CA ALA A 241 18.02 6.42 -9.59
C ALA A 241 18.74 5.25 -8.91
N VAL A 242 19.10 4.22 -9.68
CA VAL A 242 20.01 3.18 -9.18
C VAL A 242 21.44 3.74 -9.21
N THR A 243 22.14 3.59 -8.09
CA THR A 243 23.52 4.09 -7.90
C THR A 243 24.57 3.11 -8.44
N ALA A 244 24.21 1.83 -8.53
CA ALA A 244 24.98 0.76 -9.14
C ALA A 244 24.04 -0.27 -9.78
N GLN A 245 24.57 -1.16 -10.61
CA GLN A 245 23.77 -2.24 -11.17
C GLN A 245 23.28 -3.17 -10.04
N THR A 246 21.96 -3.38 -9.99
CA THR A 246 21.30 -4.16 -8.95
C THR A 246 20.66 -5.43 -9.50
N ALA A 247 20.54 -6.45 -8.65
CA ALA A 247 19.69 -7.61 -8.88
C ALA A 247 18.34 -7.49 -8.16
N ASN A 248 18.20 -6.51 -7.26
CA ASN A 248 17.06 -6.36 -6.37
C ASN A 248 15.91 -5.66 -7.07
N ARG A 249 14.68 -6.09 -6.78
CA ARG A 249 13.46 -5.39 -7.19
C ARG A 249 13.00 -4.52 -6.04
N TYR A 250 13.08 -3.21 -6.19
CA TYR A 250 12.65 -2.30 -5.13
C TYR A 250 11.16 -1.94 -5.21
N ALA A 251 10.57 -1.69 -4.05
CA ALA A 251 9.28 -1.05 -3.88
C ALA A 251 9.38 0.05 -2.81
N ALA A 252 8.54 1.08 -2.95
CA ALA A 252 8.39 2.15 -1.99
C ALA A 252 7.08 1.95 -1.21
N GLN A 253 7.16 1.91 0.10
CA GLN A 253 6.00 1.96 0.98
C GLN A 253 5.87 3.38 1.53
N LEU A 254 4.72 4.00 1.28
CA LEU A 254 4.37 5.29 1.85
C LEU A 254 3.34 5.08 2.94
N THR A 255 3.53 5.73 4.09
CA THR A 255 2.57 5.68 5.19
C THR A 255 2.26 7.09 5.66
N LEU A 256 0.97 7.40 5.78
CA LEU A 256 0.48 8.64 6.37
C LEU A 256 0.19 8.39 7.85
N HIS A 257 0.86 9.14 8.70
CA HIS A 257 0.74 9.08 10.15
C HIS A 257 0.05 10.33 10.67
N ASP A 258 -0.70 10.14 11.74
CA ASP A 258 -1.12 11.26 12.57
C ASP A 258 0.02 11.77 13.46
N ILE A 259 -0.24 12.82 14.23
CA ILE A 259 0.78 13.45 15.07
C ILE A 259 1.26 12.57 16.23
N ASP A 260 0.49 11.54 16.60
CA ASP A 260 0.85 10.56 17.62
C ASP A 260 1.50 9.31 17.00
N GLY A 261 1.86 9.37 15.71
CA GLY A 261 2.54 8.29 14.98
C GLY A 261 1.61 7.21 14.44
N TRP A 262 0.30 7.31 14.67
CA TRP A 262 -0.65 6.27 14.25
C TRP A 262 -0.83 6.24 12.73
N PRO A 263 -0.66 5.07 12.08
CA PRO A 263 -0.84 4.96 10.64
C PRO A 263 -2.32 5.04 10.24
N LEU A 264 -2.66 6.00 9.38
CA LEU A 264 -4.03 6.20 8.88
C LEU A 264 -4.22 5.63 7.47
N ALA A 265 -3.20 5.76 6.62
CA ALA A 265 -3.22 5.24 5.26
C ALA A 265 -1.82 4.72 4.91
N SER A 266 -1.78 3.67 4.09
CA SER A 266 -0.53 3.13 3.58
C SER A 266 -0.73 2.58 2.17
N THR A 267 0.29 2.74 1.34
CA THR A 267 0.35 2.18 -0.01
C THR A 267 1.74 1.69 -0.34
N VAL A 268 1.83 0.69 -1.22
CA VAL A 268 3.09 0.14 -1.70
C VAL A 268 3.12 0.28 -3.22
N THR A 269 4.18 0.89 -3.73
CA THR A 269 4.42 1.10 -5.15
C THR A 269 5.69 0.37 -5.58
N THR A 270 5.55 -0.67 -6.40
CA THR A 270 6.71 -1.31 -7.04
C THR A 270 7.41 -0.31 -7.95
N LEU A 271 8.74 -0.22 -7.86
CA LEU A 271 9.52 0.70 -8.65
C LEU A 271 9.77 0.12 -10.05
N VAL A 272 9.07 0.69 -11.03
CA VAL A 272 9.18 0.38 -12.46
C VAL A 272 9.35 1.64 -13.29
N ASP A 273 9.95 1.51 -14.47
CA ASP A 273 10.04 2.59 -15.45
C ASP A 273 8.71 2.80 -16.21
N PRO A 274 8.57 3.82 -17.06
CA PRO A 274 7.32 4.11 -17.78
C PRO A 274 6.84 2.98 -18.71
N VAL A 275 7.72 2.05 -19.08
CA VAL A 275 7.38 0.89 -19.92
C VAL A 275 7.30 -0.42 -19.12
N GLY A 276 7.30 -0.34 -17.78
CA GLY A 276 7.09 -1.46 -16.86
C GLY A 276 8.33 -2.29 -16.55
N ARG A 277 9.54 -1.79 -16.83
CA ARG A 277 10.78 -2.50 -16.50
C ARG A 277 11.11 -2.32 -15.02
N PRO A 278 11.44 -3.42 -14.30
CA PRO A 278 11.82 -3.33 -12.90
C PRO A 278 13.23 -2.77 -12.73
N THR A 279 13.56 -2.37 -11.50
CA THR A 279 14.86 -1.80 -11.09
C THR A 279 16.13 -2.55 -11.57
N PRO A 280 16.18 -3.89 -11.68
CA PRO A 280 17.34 -4.58 -12.25
C PRO A 280 17.61 -4.27 -13.73
N ALA A 281 16.61 -3.75 -14.45
CA ALA A 281 16.70 -3.39 -15.86
C ALA A 281 16.88 -1.87 -16.07
N TRP A 282 17.01 -1.09 -15.00
CA TRP A 282 17.25 0.35 -15.08
C TRP A 282 18.71 0.66 -15.43
N GLU A 283 18.91 1.76 -16.13
CA GLU A 283 20.24 2.31 -16.39
C GLU A 283 20.75 3.08 -15.16
N VAL A 284 22.03 2.89 -14.83
CA VAL A 284 22.66 3.52 -13.66
C VAL A 284 22.62 5.04 -13.78
N ALA A 285 22.26 5.71 -12.68
CA ALA A 285 22.14 7.15 -12.54
C ALA A 285 21.08 7.85 -13.44
N VAL A 286 20.32 7.10 -14.24
CA VAL A 286 19.19 7.64 -15.02
C VAL A 286 17.98 7.81 -14.11
N PRO A 287 17.38 9.01 -14.01
CA PRO A 287 16.25 9.24 -13.14
C PRO A 287 14.97 8.59 -13.68
N VAL A 288 14.24 7.92 -12.80
CA VAL A 288 12.92 7.34 -13.06
C VAL A 288 11.94 7.88 -12.03
N THR A 289 10.84 8.49 -12.49
CA THR A 289 9.79 9.00 -11.59
C THR A 289 8.66 7.99 -11.48
N THR A 290 8.26 7.67 -10.26
CA THR A 290 7.10 6.82 -9.94
C THR A 290 6.05 7.63 -9.21
N TYR A 291 4.80 7.23 -9.35
CA TYR A 291 3.67 7.93 -8.76
C TYR A 291 2.91 7.02 -7.80
N ALA A 292 2.39 7.62 -6.73
CA ALA A 292 1.60 6.93 -5.74
C ALA A 292 0.42 7.81 -5.31
N PHE A 293 -0.63 7.15 -4.82
CA PHE A 293 -1.79 7.78 -4.25
C PHE A 293 -2.13 7.08 -2.93
N LEU A 294 -2.28 7.88 -1.88
CA LEU A 294 -2.61 7.44 -0.53
C LEU A 294 -4.06 7.84 -0.22
N PRO A 295 -5.04 6.94 -0.38
CA PRO A 295 -6.43 7.25 -0.10
C PRO A 295 -6.64 7.49 1.39
N LEU A 296 -7.28 8.60 1.75
CA LEU A 296 -7.60 8.91 3.14
C LEU A 296 -8.85 8.13 3.58
N PRO A 297 -8.85 7.54 4.80
CA PRO A 297 -10.07 6.99 5.37
C PRO A 297 -11.21 8.01 5.41
N PRO A 298 -12.44 7.64 4.99
CA PRO A 298 -13.60 8.50 5.19
C PRO A 298 -13.74 8.90 6.66
N GLY A 299 -13.94 10.19 6.88
CA GLY A 299 -13.97 10.79 8.21
C GLY A 299 -12.60 11.14 8.79
N THR A 300 -11.53 11.14 7.98
CA THR A 300 -10.24 11.71 8.39
C THR A 300 -10.44 13.18 8.80
N PRO A 301 -10.08 13.58 10.03
CA PRO A 301 -10.16 14.99 10.43
C PRO A 301 -9.31 15.91 9.54
N PRO A 302 -9.74 17.17 9.29
CA PRO A 302 -8.94 18.15 8.56
C PRO A 302 -7.83 18.72 9.45
N LEU A 303 -6.76 17.95 9.61
CA LEU A 303 -5.58 18.23 10.44
C LEU A 303 -4.29 18.09 9.62
N SER A 304 -3.16 18.37 10.26
CA SER A 304 -1.84 18.12 9.69
C SER A 304 -1.37 16.69 10.00
N TYR A 305 -0.88 16.01 8.97
CA TYR A 305 -0.37 14.64 9.01
C TYR A 305 1.05 14.57 8.46
N THR A 306 1.81 13.54 8.83
CA THR A 306 3.15 13.30 8.29
C THR A 306 3.13 12.13 7.32
N VAL A 307 3.93 12.20 6.25
CA VAL A 307 4.12 11.09 5.32
C VAL A 307 5.54 10.57 5.45
N THR A 308 5.67 9.28 5.73
CA THR A 308 6.95 8.58 5.77
C THR A 308 7.11 7.67 4.55
N LEU A 309 8.35 7.42 4.18
CA LEU A 309 8.78 6.52 3.12
C LEU A 309 9.66 5.42 3.73
N ALA A 310 9.31 4.17 3.48
CA ALA A 310 10.19 3.02 3.64
C ALA A 310 10.49 2.41 2.26
N VAL A 311 11.70 1.88 2.08
CA VAL A 311 12.10 1.19 0.84
C VAL A 311 12.37 -0.27 1.15
N GLY A 312 11.78 -1.17 0.36
CA GLY A 312 11.95 -2.60 0.54
C GLY A 312 12.39 -3.30 -0.73
N ILE A 313 13.13 -4.39 -0.57
CA ILE A 313 13.38 -5.37 -1.62
C ILE A 313 12.16 -6.29 -1.69
N GLN A 314 11.53 -6.36 -2.85
CA GLN A 314 10.36 -7.17 -3.12
C GLN A 314 10.76 -8.60 -3.47
N GLU A 315 10.34 -9.53 -2.62
CA GLU A 315 10.54 -10.96 -2.76
C GLU A 315 9.57 -11.59 -3.77
N ALA A 316 9.86 -12.83 -4.17
CA ALA A 316 9.04 -13.56 -5.15
C ALA A 316 7.59 -13.83 -4.68
N ASP A 317 7.36 -13.85 -3.37
CA ASP A 317 6.04 -13.99 -2.75
C ASP A 317 5.31 -12.64 -2.56
N GLY A 318 5.94 -11.53 -2.93
CA GLY A 318 5.41 -10.18 -2.80
C GLY A 318 5.69 -9.50 -1.46
N SER A 319 6.31 -10.19 -0.50
CA SER A 319 6.74 -9.58 0.76
C SER A 319 7.88 -8.58 0.54
N LEU A 320 8.02 -7.63 1.47
CA LEU A 320 9.06 -6.60 1.43
C LEU A 320 10.07 -6.85 2.54
N GLN A 321 11.32 -7.08 2.16
CA GLN A 321 12.45 -6.96 3.07
C GLN A 321 12.87 -5.49 3.15
N MET A 322 12.55 -4.82 4.26
CA MET A 322 12.86 -3.41 4.45
C MET A 322 14.37 -3.13 4.47
N VAL A 323 14.76 -2.01 3.89
CA VAL A 323 16.14 -1.54 3.79
C VAL A 323 16.26 -0.19 4.48
N ASP A 324 17.28 -0.07 5.33
CA ASP A 324 17.54 1.17 6.05
C ASP A 324 18.00 2.30 5.12
N GLN A 325 17.63 3.52 5.48
CA GLN A 325 18.26 4.72 4.96
C GLN A 325 19.73 4.75 5.38
N LEU A 326 20.60 5.17 4.46
CA LEU A 326 22.04 5.27 4.69
C LEU A 326 22.48 6.74 4.71
N SER A 327 23.38 7.07 5.63
CA SER A 327 24.13 8.32 5.62
C SER A 327 25.15 8.35 4.48
N ALA A 328 25.74 9.53 4.21
CA ALA A 328 26.84 9.65 3.24
C ALA A 328 28.06 8.77 3.60
N ALA A 329 28.25 8.46 4.88
CA ALA A 329 29.31 7.57 5.37
C ALA A 329 28.94 6.08 5.32
N GLY A 330 27.72 5.72 4.94
CA GLY A 330 27.22 4.35 4.87
C GLY A 330 26.65 3.79 6.18
N THR A 331 26.57 4.58 7.24
CA THR A 331 25.89 4.21 8.50
C THR A 331 24.37 4.20 8.32
N SER A 332 23.69 3.21 8.90
CA SER A 332 22.22 3.15 8.94
C SER A 332 21.63 4.33 9.73
N LEU A 333 20.58 4.94 9.19
CA LEU A 333 19.78 6.02 9.79
C LEU A 333 18.38 5.54 10.18
N GLY A 334 18.11 4.23 10.07
CA GLY A 334 16.80 3.63 10.34
C GLY A 334 15.97 3.35 9.08
N PRO A 335 14.81 2.69 9.24
CA PRO A 335 14.04 2.11 8.13
C PRO A 335 13.09 3.09 7.43
N GLN A 336 12.92 4.31 7.95
CA GLN A 336 11.94 5.28 7.46
C GLN A 336 12.56 6.65 7.23
N LEU A 337 12.13 7.31 6.15
CA LEU A 337 12.43 8.70 5.83
C LEU A 337 11.14 9.53 5.95
N LEU A 338 11.17 10.61 6.73
CA LEU A 338 10.09 11.61 6.71
C LEU A 338 10.13 12.37 5.37
N LEU A 339 9.09 12.20 4.54
CA LEU A 339 8.98 12.93 3.27
C LEU A 339 8.47 14.36 3.47
N GLY A 340 7.52 14.55 4.39
CA GLY A 340 6.92 15.86 4.61
C GLY A 340 5.63 15.81 5.40
N ARG A 341 4.89 16.93 5.36
CA ARG A 341 3.60 17.10 6.00
C ARG A 341 2.51 17.39 4.97
N VAL A 342 1.30 16.95 5.30
CA VAL A 342 0.08 17.13 4.51
C VAL A 342 -0.97 17.78 5.41
N ASP A 343 -1.46 18.96 5.02
CA ASP A 343 -2.49 19.72 5.72
C ASP A 343 -3.87 19.42 5.12
N VAL A 344 -4.52 18.37 5.62
CA VAL A 344 -5.80 17.89 5.09
C VAL A 344 -6.87 18.97 5.26
N GLN A 345 -7.57 19.26 4.16
CA GLN A 345 -8.64 20.24 4.12
C GLN A 345 -9.99 19.59 4.44
N PRO A 346 -10.98 20.37 4.94
CA PRO A 346 -12.33 19.86 5.14
C PRO A 346 -12.88 19.21 3.86
N ALA A 347 -13.57 18.08 4.04
CA ALA A 347 -14.22 17.39 2.93
C ALA A 347 -15.31 18.28 2.29
N ASP A 348 -15.44 18.23 0.97
CA ASP A 348 -16.64 18.75 0.30
C ASP A 348 -17.82 17.80 0.60
N PRO A 349 -18.88 18.26 1.30
CA PRO A 349 -20.03 17.42 1.63
C PRO A 349 -20.77 16.86 0.40
N ALA A 350 -20.63 17.51 -0.76
CA ALA A 350 -21.23 17.06 -2.01
C ALA A 350 -20.46 15.89 -2.67
N GLN A 351 -19.24 15.62 -2.22
CA GLN A 351 -18.38 14.59 -2.79
C GLN A 351 -18.22 13.41 -1.84
N ARG A 352 -18.38 12.21 -2.39
CA ARG A 352 -18.15 10.96 -1.66
C ARG A 352 -16.79 10.39 -2.07
N SER A 353 -16.00 9.92 -1.11
CA SER A 353 -14.81 9.13 -1.42
C SER A 353 -15.19 7.84 -2.16
N LEU A 354 -14.59 7.63 -3.33
CA LEU A 354 -14.72 6.40 -4.12
C LEU A 354 -13.56 5.43 -3.89
N TYR A 355 -12.58 5.85 -3.09
CA TYR A 355 -11.45 5.04 -2.72
C TYR A 355 -11.80 4.07 -1.59
N VAL A 356 -11.28 2.85 -1.68
CA VAL A 356 -11.35 1.89 -0.58
C VAL A 356 -10.18 2.19 0.36
N PRO A 357 -10.43 2.66 1.59
CA PRO A 357 -9.35 2.98 2.50
C PRO A 357 -8.70 1.70 3.04
N THR A 358 -7.41 1.77 3.33
CA THR A 358 -6.66 0.67 3.95
C THR A 358 -7.18 0.36 5.36
N VAL A 359 -7.66 1.39 6.07
CA VAL A 359 -8.22 1.30 7.42
C VAL A 359 -9.69 1.73 7.38
N SER A 360 -10.58 0.87 7.85
CA SER A 360 -12.00 1.21 8.00
C SER A 360 -12.52 0.75 9.36
N VAL A 361 -13.32 1.59 10.00
CA VAL A 361 -13.98 1.22 11.26
C VAL A 361 -15.31 0.56 10.89
N PRO A 362 -15.52 -0.74 11.21
CA PRO A 362 -16.78 -1.42 10.97
C PRO A 362 -17.94 -0.69 11.64
N PRO A 363 -19.11 -0.61 10.95
CA PRO A 363 -20.28 0.00 11.53
C PRO A 363 -20.82 -0.85 12.69
N LEU A 364 -21.34 -0.16 13.71
CA LEU A 364 -22.10 -0.80 14.79
C LEU A 364 -23.44 -1.33 14.25
N PRO A 365 -24.02 -2.38 14.86
CA PRO A 365 -25.33 -2.90 14.45
C PRO A 365 -26.43 -1.84 14.48
N GLN A 366 -26.34 -0.89 15.41
CA GLN A 366 -27.18 0.30 15.50
C GLN A 366 -26.32 1.49 15.96
N PRO A 367 -26.53 2.69 15.41
CA PRO A 367 -25.90 3.91 15.92
C PRO A 367 -26.21 4.13 17.42
N LEU A 368 -25.20 4.48 18.20
CA LEU A 368 -25.33 4.82 19.61
C LEU A 368 -25.40 6.35 19.74
N HIS A 369 -26.59 6.88 20.03
CA HIS A 369 -26.80 8.32 20.21
C HIS A 369 -26.38 8.73 21.63
N LEU A 370 -25.12 9.14 21.80
CA LEU A 370 -24.54 9.48 23.10
C LEU A 370 -24.89 10.90 23.54
N TYR A 371 -25.24 11.79 22.60
CA TYR A 371 -25.65 13.16 22.88
C TYR A 371 -26.63 13.63 21.79
N PRO A 372 -27.59 14.55 22.07
CA PRO A 372 -28.45 15.09 21.03
C PRO A 372 -27.66 15.64 19.84
N GLY A 373 -27.80 15.00 18.67
CA GLY A 373 -27.10 15.40 17.45
C GLY A 373 -25.72 14.78 17.23
N LEU A 374 -25.27 13.89 18.10
CA LEU A 374 -24.00 13.16 17.96
C LEU A 374 -24.24 11.66 18.16
N ALA A 375 -23.92 10.88 17.12
CA ALA A 375 -23.99 9.43 17.15
C ALA A 375 -22.60 8.80 16.99
N LEU A 376 -22.36 7.70 17.71
CA LEU A 376 -21.27 6.78 17.42
C LEU A 376 -21.81 5.70 16.47
N VAL A 377 -21.29 5.65 15.25
CA VAL A 377 -21.77 4.76 14.18
C VAL A 377 -20.85 3.56 13.94
N GLY A 378 -19.62 3.60 14.45
CA GLY A 378 -18.65 2.51 14.37
C GLY A 378 -17.67 2.57 15.55
N ALA A 379 -17.24 1.41 16.04
CA ALA A 379 -16.21 1.33 17.06
C ALA A 379 -15.47 -0.01 16.98
N VAL A 380 -14.16 0.00 17.24
CA VAL A 380 -13.33 -1.20 17.34
C VAL A 380 -12.40 -1.07 18.52
N VAL A 381 -12.39 -2.09 19.38
CA VAL A 381 -11.34 -2.32 20.37
C VAL A 381 -10.37 -3.33 19.75
N ASP A 382 -9.08 -2.98 19.66
CA ASP A 382 -8.08 -3.75 18.92
C ASP A 382 -7.81 -5.15 19.52
N ARG A 383 -8.03 -5.32 20.82
CA ARG A 383 -7.79 -6.56 21.56
C ARG A 383 -8.79 -6.77 22.69
N THR A 384 -9.02 -8.03 23.05
CA THR A 384 -9.87 -8.42 24.19
C THR A 384 -9.09 -9.00 25.36
N VAL A 385 -7.78 -9.24 25.17
CA VAL A 385 -6.85 -9.67 26.22
C VAL A 385 -5.64 -8.75 26.17
N VAL A 386 -5.21 -8.28 27.33
CA VAL A 386 -4.15 -7.27 27.44
C VAL A 386 -3.38 -7.46 28.75
N GLY A 387 -2.07 -7.26 28.75
CA GLY A 387 -1.25 -7.28 29.95
C GLY A 387 -1.15 -5.89 30.62
N PRO A 388 -0.70 -5.83 31.88
CA PRO A 388 -0.39 -4.57 32.55
C PRO A 388 0.68 -3.78 31.80
N GLY A 389 0.50 -2.48 31.66
CA GLY A 389 1.35 -1.59 30.88
C GLY A 389 1.15 -1.65 29.37
N GLN A 390 0.41 -2.62 28.85
CA GLN A 390 0.07 -2.59 27.44
C GLN A 390 -1.02 -1.56 27.16
N THR A 391 -1.07 -1.11 25.91
CA THR A 391 -2.05 -0.14 25.45
C THR A 391 -3.18 -0.84 24.71
N ILE A 392 -4.41 -0.44 25.00
CA ILE A 392 -5.59 -0.79 24.21
C ILE A 392 -5.84 0.36 23.24
N TYR A 393 -5.97 0.05 21.96
CA TYR A 393 -6.32 1.02 20.94
C TYR A 393 -7.79 0.89 20.58
N VAL A 394 -8.51 2.00 20.65
CA VAL A 394 -9.93 2.08 20.33
C VAL A 394 -10.12 3.05 19.17
N GLN A 395 -10.61 2.53 18.04
CA GLN A 395 -11.02 3.36 16.92
C GLN A 395 -12.50 3.69 17.05
N LEU A 396 -12.86 4.96 16.85
CA LEU A 396 -14.20 5.49 17.01
C LEU A 396 -14.60 6.20 15.73
N HIS A 397 -15.79 5.89 15.21
CA HIS A 397 -16.38 6.54 14.05
C HIS A 397 -17.66 7.26 14.47
N TRP A 398 -17.55 8.58 14.52
CA TRP A 398 -18.58 9.50 14.92
C TRP A 398 -19.34 10.05 13.72
N LEU A 399 -20.61 10.40 13.92
CA LEU A 399 -21.44 11.11 12.96
C LEU A 399 -22.14 12.29 13.65
N ALA A 400 -21.95 13.49 13.11
CA ALA A 400 -22.74 14.66 13.45
C ALA A 400 -24.10 14.57 12.76
N GLU A 401 -25.19 14.45 13.51
CA GLU A 401 -26.55 14.44 12.95
C GLU A 401 -27.09 15.88 12.74
N GLN A 402 -26.47 16.85 13.40
CA GLN A 402 -26.76 18.27 13.30
C GLN A 402 -25.47 19.11 13.36
N ALA A 403 -25.54 20.35 12.91
CA ALA A 403 -24.49 21.34 13.08
C ALA A 403 -24.53 21.95 14.50
N ASP A 404 -23.56 22.81 14.81
CA ASP A 404 -23.51 23.61 16.06
C ASP A 404 -23.47 22.78 17.35
N LEU A 405 -22.82 21.61 17.32
CA LEU A 405 -22.57 20.83 18.52
C LEU A 405 -21.72 21.65 19.52
N PRO A 406 -21.97 21.55 20.84
CA PRO A 406 -21.13 22.21 21.84
C PRO A 406 -19.73 21.57 21.86
N ALA A 407 -18.79 22.15 22.63
CA ALA A 407 -17.44 21.61 22.80
C ALA A 407 -17.46 20.32 23.65
N LEU A 408 -17.91 19.23 23.05
CA LEU A 408 -18.05 17.93 23.67
C LEU A 408 -16.66 17.31 23.85
N GLN A 409 -16.49 16.62 24.98
CA GLN A 409 -15.31 15.82 25.27
C GLN A 409 -15.78 14.40 25.59
N PRO A 410 -16.00 13.55 24.57
CA PRO A 410 -16.29 12.15 24.81
C PRO A 410 -15.24 11.56 25.76
N ARG A 411 -15.68 10.79 26.74
CA ARG A 411 -14.83 10.10 27.71
C ARG A 411 -14.74 8.64 27.30
N LEU A 412 -13.54 8.13 27.09
CA LEU A 412 -13.26 6.70 26.92
C LEU A 412 -12.53 6.22 28.16
N TRP A 413 -12.93 5.12 28.79
CA TRP A 413 -12.26 4.62 29.99
C TRP A 413 -12.34 3.10 30.14
N LEU A 414 -11.46 2.55 30.97
CA LEU A 414 -11.58 1.18 31.46
C LEU A 414 -12.30 1.16 32.80
N GLN A 415 -13.38 0.38 32.88
CA GLN A 415 -14.19 0.20 34.07
C GLN A 415 -13.96 -1.19 34.67
N GLN A 416 -13.70 -1.27 35.98
CA GLN A 416 -13.65 -2.52 36.72
C GLN A 416 -14.48 -2.38 38.01
N GLY A 417 -15.64 -3.04 38.06
CA GLY A 417 -16.60 -2.84 39.14
C GLY A 417 -17.09 -1.38 39.16
N GLU A 418 -16.91 -0.68 40.29
CA GLU A 418 -17.22 0.76 40.41
C GLU A 418 -16.01 1.67 40.12
N GLN A 419 -14.83 1.10 39.88
CA GLN A 419 -13.59 1.86 39.69
C GLN A 419 -13.31 2.14 38.21
N GLU A 420 -13.02 3.40 37.87
CA GLU A 420 -12.39 3.79 36.60
C GLU A 420 -10.87 3.60 36.74
N LEU A 421 -10.27 2.76 35.89
CA LEU A 421 -8.85 2.41 35.96
C LEU A 421 -7.96 3.41 35.20
N VAL A 422 -8.40 3.81 34.01
CA VAL A 422 -7.73 4.77 33.13
C VAL A 422 -8.79 5.47 32.29
N VAL A 423 -8.61 6.77 32.05
CA VAL A 423 -9.57 7.62 31.34
C VAL A 423 -8.84 8.45 30.28
N ALA A 424 -9.35 8.44 29.05
CA ALA A 424 -9.00 9.34 27.97
C ALA A 424 -10.20 10.24 27.63
N ALA A 425 -10.16 11.49 28.11
CA ALA A 425 -11.25 12.46 28.02
C ALA A 425 -10.82 13.73 27.27
N HIS A 426 -11.04 13.72 25.96
CA HIS A 426 -10.70 14.83 25.08
C HIS A 426 -11.77 15.03 24.02
N ALA A 427 -11.78 16.22 23.39
CA ALA A 427 -12.53 16.39 22.15
C ALA A 427 -12.00 15.42 21.08
N PRO A 428 -12.77 15.12 20.02
CA PRO A 428 -12.33 14.20 18.99
C PRO A 428 -10.97 14.54 18.36
N ALA A 429 -10.29 13.51 17.86
CA ALA A 429 -8.92 13.58 17.37
C ALA A 429 -7.95 14.09 18.45
N LEU A 430 -8.07 13.53 19.67
CA LEU A 430 -7.22 13.85 20.83
C LEU A 430 -7.15 15.36 21.13
N GLY A 431 -8.31 16.02 21.06
CA GLY A 431 -8.47 17.45 21.34
C GLY A 431 -8.24 18.36 20.14
N ARG A 432 -7.80 17.83 19.00
CA ARG A 432 -7.37 18.63 17.83
C ARG A 432 -8.52 19.04 16.92
N TYR A 433 -9.63 18.28 16.94
CA TYR A 433 -10.79 18.55 16.10
C TYR A 433 -12.10 18.59 16.91
N ALA A 434 -12.32 19.72 17.59
CA ALA A 434 -13.51 19.92 18.43
C ALA A 434 -14.83 19.85 17.65
N THR A 435 -15.84 19.24 18.28
CA THR A 435 -17.20 19.06 17.72
C THR A 435 -17.89 20.36 17.33
N THR A 436 -17.46 21.52 17.86
CA THR A 436 -17.94 22.84 17.44
C THR A 436 -17.59 23.20 16.00
N ARG A 437 -16.66 22.47 15.36
CA ARG A 437 -16.27 22.66 13.97
C ARG A 437 -17.08 21.79 13.00
N TRP A 438 -17.84 20.83 13.53
CA TRP A 438 -18.48 19.80 12.73
C TRP A 438 -19.74 20.33 12.05
N GLN A 439 -19.94 19.89 10.81
CA GLN A 439 -21.14 20.16 10.03
C GLN A 439 -22.15 19.01 10.16
N ALA A 440 -23.42 19.28 9.87
CA ALA A 440 -24.43 18.23 9.83
C ALA A 440 -24.08 17.20 8.74
N GLY A 441 -24.11 15.92 9.11
CA GLY A 441 -23.72 14.79 8.25
C GLY A 441 -22.22 14.51 8.23
N GLU A 442 -21.39 15.31 8.90
CA GLU A 442 -19.95 15.09 8.96
C GLU A 442 -19.63 13.84 9.79
N ALA A 443 -18.84 12.95 9.19
CA ALA A 443 -18.30 11.77 9.84
C ALA A 443 -16.86 12.05 10.29
N VAL A 444 -16.49 11.58 11.49
CA VAL A 444 -15.12 11.72 12.00
C VAL A 444 -14.64 10.40 12.58
N VAL A 445 -13.51 9.92 12.07
CA VAL A 445 -12.80 8.76 12.60
C VAL A 445 -11.65 9.27 13.46
N GLU A 446 -11.60 8.79 14.70
CA GLU A 446 -10.47 9.00 15.60
C GLU A 446 -10.00 7.66 16.18
N HIS A 447 -8.82 7.68 16.77
CA HIS A 447 -8.33 6.59 17.60
C HIS A 447 -7.95 7.13 18.97
N ARG A 448 -8.01 6.26 19.97
CA ARG A 448 -7.63 6.57 21.35
C ARG A 448 -6.87 5.41 21.95
N ALA A 449 -5.93 5.74 22.82
CA ALA A 449 -5.14 4.79 23.59
C ALA A 449 -5.62 4.78 25.04
N LEU A 450 -5.75 3.59 25.63
CA LEU A 450 -5.89 3.39 27.07
C LEU A 450 -4.71 2.56 27.56
N LEU A 451 -3.77 3.20 28.25
CA LEU A 451 -2.65 2.53 28.88
C LEU A 451 -3.14 1.78 30.12
N VAL A 452 -3.00 0.44 30.13
CA VAL A 452 -3.41 -0.38 31.27
C VAL A 452 -2.44 -0.16 32.43
N PRO A 453 -2.90 0.19 33.64
CA PRO A 453 -2.01 0.40 34.77
C PRO A 453 -1.24 -0.89 35.18
N PRO A 454 0.02 -0.79 35.65
CA PRO A 454 0.94 -1.92 35.89
C PRO A 454 0.52 -2.92 36.99
N GLN A 455 -0.53 -2.61 37.78
CA GLN A 455 -0.92 -3.36 38.98
C GLN A 455 -2.38 -3.84 38.95
N VAL A 456 -3.02 -3.78 37.77
CA VAL A 456 -4.42 -4.17 37.60
C VAL A 456 -4.47 -5.51 36.86
N ALA A 457 -5.41 -6.37 37.25
CA ALA A 457 -5.68 -7.64 36.57
C ALA A 457 -7.18 -7.98 36.66
N GLY A 458 -7.62 -8.92 35.84
CA GLY A 458 -8.99 -9.43 35.80
C GLY A 458 -9.87 -8.77 34.74
N ALA A 459 -11.17 -9.05 34.81
CA ALA A 459 -12.14 -8.54 33.84
C ALA A 459 -12.35 -7.03 33.98
N ALA A 460 -12.45 -6.33 32.86
CA ALA A 460 -12.80 -4.92 32.78
C ALA A 460 -13.68 -4.66 31.53
N GLU A 461 -14.36 -3.52 31.50
CA GLU A 461 -15.13 -3.07 30.34
C GLU A 461 -14.54 -1.79 29.75
N VAL A 462 -14.49 -1.72 28.42
CA VAL A 462 -14.16 -0.50 27.69
C VAL A 462 -15.46 0.30 27.55
N MET A 463 -15.49 1.48 28.14
CA MET A 463 -16.67 2.34 28.18
C MET A 463 -16.44 3.60 27.36
N ILE A 464 -17.49 4.09 26.69
CA ILE A 464 -17.54 5.40 26.05
C ILE A 464 -18.74 6.19 26.57
N GLY A 465 -18.57 7.48 26.81
CA GLY A 465 -19.65 8.33 27.29
C GLY A 465 -19.53 9.78 26.89
N VAL A 466 -20.67 10.45 26.78
CA VAL A 466 -20.78 11.88 26.49
C VAL A 466 -21.87 12.45 27.40
N GLY A 467 -21.52 13.44 28.23
CA GLY A 467 -22.43 13.95 29.26
C GLY A 467 -22.84 12.86 30.24
N ASP A 468 -24.15 12.67 30.42
CA ASP A 468 -24.72 11.68 31.34
C ASP A 468 -24.94 10.29 30.69
N THR A 469 -24.65 10.15 29.40
CA THR A 469 -24.84 8.88 28.67
C THR A 469 -23.53 8.13 28.58
N ALA A 470 -23.54 6.86 28.97
CA ALA A 470 -22.41 5.95 28.92
C ALA A 470 -22.83 4.58 28.39
N VAL A 471 -22.00 3.97 27.55
CA VAL A 471 -22.24 2.64 26.97
C VAL A 471 -20.96 1.82 26.96
N SER A 472 -21.11 0.51 27.09
CA SER A 472 -20.01 -0.45 26.98
C SER A 472 -19.73 -0.75 25.51
N LEU A 473 -18.47 -0.62 25.10
CA LEU A 473 -17.97 -1.01 23.78
C LEU A 473 -17.51 -2.47 23.73
N GLY A 474 -17.30 -3.09 24.89
CA GLY A 474 -16.90 -4.48 24.99
C GLY A 474 -16.17 -4.80 26.29
N SER A 475 -16.13 -6.09 26.63
CA SER A 475 -15.37 -6.61 27.75
C SER A 475 -13.95 -7.00 27.34
N ILE A 476 -13.00 -6.79 28.24
CA ILE A 476 -11.61 -7.23 28.10
C ILE A 476 -11.18 -8.04 29.32
N THR A 477 -10.12 -8.83 29.16
CA THR A 477 -9.40 -9.48 30.27
C THR A 477 -8.02 -8.87 30.40
N ILE A 478 -7.71 -8.32 31.58
CA ILE A 478 -6.37 -7.87 31.92
C ILE A 478 -5.63 -9.05 32.57
N GLU A 479 -4.53 -9.47 31.96
CA GLU A 479 -3.71 -10.58 32.46
C GLU A 479 -3.00 -10.20 33.76
N GLU A 480 -2.71 -11.21 34.58
CA GLU A 480 -1.93 -11.01 35.79
C GLU A 480 -0.43 -11.01 35.45
N ALA A 481 0.27 -9.92 35.76
CA ALA A 481 1.72 -9.86 35.61
C ALA A 481 2.42 -10.54 36.81
N ILE A 482 3.33 -11.48 36.52
CA ILE A 482 4.21 -12.05 37.53
C ILE A 482 5.30 -11.04 37.87
N GLN A 483 5.21 -10.39 39.02
CA GLN A 483 6.20 -9.42 39.49
C GLN A 483 7.21 -10.10 40.40
N VAL A 484 8.50 -9.97 40.09
CA VAL A 484 9.59 -10.60 40.86
C VAL A 484 10.40 -9.50 41.55
N PHE A 485 10.45 -9.49 42.88
CA PHE A 485 11.20 -8.47 43.64
C PHE A 485 12.49 -9.01 44.27
N ALA A 486 12.72 -10.32 44.16
CA ALA A 486 13.97 -10.92 44.59
C ALA A 486 15.00 -10.77 43.45
N PRO A 487 16.22 -10.29 43.72
CA PRO A 487 17.26 -10.19 42.69
C PRO A 487 17.49 -11.56 42.02
N PRO A 488 17.44 -11.62 40.68
CA PRO A 488 17.64 -12.88 39.96
C PRO A 488 19.10 -13.34 40.08
N PRO A 489 19.35 -14.66 40.11
CA PRO A 489 20.70 -15.15 39.90
C PRO A 489 21.13 -14.83 38.46
N VAL A 490 22.27 -14.17 38.30
CA VAL A 490 22.83 -13.82 36.98
C VAL A 490 24.24 -14.39 36.84
N MET A 491 24.62 -14.79 35.63
CA MET A 491 25.97 -15.28 35.33
C MET A 491 26.99 -14.14 35.37
N TYR A 492 26.65 -12.99 34.78
CA TYR A 492 27.47 -11.79 34.77
C TYR A 492 26.72 -10.64 35.42
N THR A 493 27.22 -10.15 36.57
CA THR A 493 26.60 -9.02 37.28
C THR A 493 27.01 -7.69 36.66
N LEU A 494 26.04 -6.81 36.49
CA LEU A 494 26.19 -5.44 36.00
C LEU A 494 25.50 -4.46 36.95
N ASN A 495 25.75 -3.17 36.74
CA ASN A 495 25.03 -2.09 37.40
C ASN A 495 25.02 -0.87 36.48
N VAL A 496 24.20 -0.94 35.44
CA VAL A 496 24.11 0.11 34.41
C VAL A 496 22.70 0.68 34.41
N ASN A 497 22.57 1.95 34.79
CA ASN A 497 21.30 2.68 34.73
C ASN A 497 21.09 3.23 33.32
N PHE A 498 19.85 3.19 32.82
CA PHE A 498 19.40 3.82 31.59
C PHE A 498 18.27 4.80 31.92
N GLY A 499 18.58 6.10 31.84
CA GLY A 499 17.60 7.18 31.93
C GLY A 499 16.80 7.25 33.24
N GLY A 500 17.19 6.53 34.30
CA GLY A 500 16.39 6.40 35.52
C GLY A 500 15.11 5.56 35.34
N VAL A 501 14.98 4.87 34.21
CA VAL A 501 13.84 4.02 33.86
C VAL A 501 14.12 2.58 34.27
N ALA A 502 15.28 2.07 33.84
CA ALA A 502 15.68 0.68 34.02
C ALA A 502 17.16 0.60 34.39
N ARG A 503 17.50 -0.37 35.22
CA ARG A 503 18.88 -0.74 35.53
C ARG A 503 19.16 -2.14 35.00
N LEU A 504 20.16 -2.27 34.12
CA LEU A 504 20.69 -3.57 33.74
C LEU A 504 21.52 -4.12 34.90
N VAL A 505 21.02 -5.16 35.56
CA VAL A 505 21.65 -5.77 36.75
C VAL A 505 22.51 -6.98 36.40
N GLY A 506 22.35 -7.53 35.21
CA GLY A 506 23.20 -8.61 34.71
C GLY A 506 22.67 -9.24 33.43
N TYR A 507 23.38 -10.26 32.97
CA TYR A 507 23.01 -11.05 31.81
C TYR A 507 23.52 -12.49 31.91
N ASP A 508 22.86 -13.37 31.15
CA ASP A 508 23.33 -14.72 30.88
C ASP A 508 23.65 -14.85 29.38
N LEU A 509 24.80 -15.43 29.08
CA LEU A 509 25.27 -15.70 27.73
C LEU A 509 26.12 -16.97 27.76
N PRO A 510 25.89 -17.97 26.89
CA PRO A 510 26.72 -19.16 26.83
C PRO A 510 28.19 -18.82 26.55
N ASP A 511 29.09 -19.31 27.40
CA ASP A 511 30.54 -19.16 27.23
C ASP A 511 31.09 -20.22 26.25
N ARG A 512 30.85 -20.00 24.95
CA ARG A 512 31.36 -20.81 23.86
C ARG A 512 31.50 -19.99 22.56
N PRO A 513 32.31 -20.44 21.60
CA PRO A 513 32.26 -19.90 20.24
C PRO A 513 30.89 -20.12 19.61
N PHE A 514 30.52 -19.20 18.71
CA PHE A 514 29.31 -19.27 17.91
C PHE A 514 29.62 -19.44 16.41
N ARG A 515 28.65 -19.89 15.61
CA ARG A 515 28.71 -19.91 14.14
C ARG A 515 27.75 -18.86 13.57
N ALA A 516 28.08 -18.29 12.42
CA ALA A 516 27.22 -17.28 11.79
C ALA A 516 25.86 -17.82 11.31
N ASP A 517 25.65 -19.14 11.28
CA ASP A 517 24.38 -19.79 10.95
C ASP A 517 23.52 -20.15 12.18
N GLU A 518 23.96 -19.78 13.39
CA GLU A 518 23.22 -20.07 14.63
C GLU A 518 22.67 -18.82 15.34
N VAL A 519 21.73 -19.05 16.24
CA VAL A 519 21.16 -18.02 17.12
C VAL A 519 22.05 -17.86 18.36
N VAL A 520 22.36 -16.62 18.74
CA VAL A 520 23.03 -16.30 20.01
C VAL A 520 21.95 -16.01 21.06
N PRO A 521 21.74 -16.89 22.07
CA PRO A 521 20.72 -16.68 23.09
C PRO A 521 21.29 -15.80 24.21
N LEU A 522 20.83 -14.56 24.27
CA LEU A 522 21.19 -13.58 25.29
C LEU A 522 20.00 -13.38 26.24
N THR A 523 20.20 -13.51 27.54
CA THR A 523 19.20 -13.11 28.54
C THR A 523 19.70 -11.89 29.28
N LEU A 524 18.92 -10.81 29.27
CA LEU A 524 19.16 -9.59 30.03
C LEU A 524 18.28 -9.56 31.27
N TYR A 525 18.81 -9.07 32.38
CA TYR A 525 18.05 -8.90 33.61
C TYR A 525 17.99 -7.43 33.97
N TRP A 526 16.77 -6.91 34.01
CA TRP A 526 16.47 -5.51 34.29
C TRP A 526 15.87 -5.37 35.67
N GLU A 527 16.25 -4.34 36.40
CA GLU A 527 15.51 -3.84 37.56
C GLU A 527 14.78 -2.55 37.15
N SER A 528 13.49 -2.50 37.43
CA SER A 528 12.71 -1.30 37.19
C SER A 528 13.03 -0.22 38.23
N LEU A 529 13.33 0.99 37.77
CA LEU A 529 13.66 2.12 38.66
C LEU A 529 12.44 3.03 38.93
N ALA A 530 11.37 2.88 38.15
CA ALA A 530 10.12 3.64 38.27
C ALA A 530 8.89 2.76 38.02
N THR A 531 7.75 3.11 38.63
CA THR A 531 6.47 2.44 38.38
C THR A 531 5.73 3.14 37.26
N GLY A 532 5.31 2.41 36.23
CA GLY A 532 4.33 2.90 35.25
C GLY A 532 4.80 4.10 34.43
N GLY A 533 5.96 3.98 33.75
CA GLY A 533 6.46 5.04 32.86
C GLY A 533 5.49 5.37 31.71
N GLU A 534 5.69 6.52 31.06
CA GLU A 534 4.85 6.97 29.94
C GLU A 534 5.24 6.34 28.60
N VAL A 535 6.49 5.90 28.45
CA VAL A 535 7.06 5.39 27.19
C VAL A 535 7.34 3.90 27.30
N ALA A 536 6.86 3.13 26.32
CA ALA A 536 7.13 1.69 26.18
C ALA A 536 8.43 1.47 25.41
N TYR A 537 9.56 1.68 26.08
CA TYR A 537 10.89 1.54 25.49
C TYR A 537 11.15 0.16 24.88
N THR A 538 11.81 0.15 23.72
CA THR A 538 12.35 -1.05 23.05
C THR A 538 13.79 -1.27 23.47
N VAL A 539 14.15 -2.52 23.76
CA VAL A 539 15.53 -2.92 24.04
C VAL A 539 16.17 -3.30 22.70
N PHE A 540 17.27 -2.64 22.35
CA PHE A 540 18.09 -3.04 21.22
C PHE A 540 19.28 -3.86 21.70
N THR A 541 19.61 -4.90 20.94
CA THR A 541 20.80 -5.72 21.16
C THR A 541 21.47 -5.95 19.82
N HIS A 542 22.72 -5.50 19.69
CA HIS A 542 23.46 -5.57 18.42
C HIS A 542 24.75 -6.35 18.60
N ILE A 543 25.10 -7.16 17.61
CA ILE A 543 26.41 -7.78 17.45
C ILE A 543 27.21 -6.92 16.46
N LEU A 544 28.34 -6.40 16.91
CA LEU A 544 29.24 -5.58 16.10
C LEU A 544 30.57 -6.30 15.85
N ASP A 545 31.08 -6.23 14.61
CA ASP A 545 32.42 -6.72 14.28
C ASP A 545 33.53 -5.81 14.85
N ALA A 546 34.79 -6.21 14.67
CA ALA A 546 35.96 -5.48 15.15
C ALA A 546 36.08 -4.02 14.62
N ASN A 547 35.37 -3.69 13.53
CA ASN A 547 35.32 -2.34 12.96
C ASN A 547 34.07 -1.55 13.38
N GLY A 548 33.23 -2.10 14.27
CA GLY A 548 31.98 -1.49 14.71
C GLY A 548 30.83 -1.65 13.73
N ARG A 549 30.94 -2.56 12.76
CA ARG A 549 29.87 -2.81 11.78
C ARG A 549 28.87 -3.81 12.34
N LEU A 550 27.59 -3.51 12.17
CA LEU A 550 26.47 -4.35 12.60
C LEU A 550 26.42 -5.65 11.78
N ILE A 551 26.61 -6.79 12.45
CA ILE A 551 26.60 -8.13 11.83
C ILE A 551 25.48 -9.04 12.36
N GLY A 552 24.78 -8.64 13.43
CA GLY A 552 23.61 -9.32 13.97
C GLY A 552 22.82 -8.40 14.91
N GLN A 553 21.52 -8.64 15.10
CA GLN A 553 20.70 -7.80 15.98
C GLN A 553 19.42 -8.51 16.47
N HIS A 554 18.84 -7.98 17.54
CA HIS A 554 17.51 -8.30 18.02
C HIS A 554 16.95 -7.12 18.83
N ASP A 555 16.02 -6.40 18.23
CA ASP A 555 15.39 -5.22 18.80
C ASP A 555 13.92 -5.51 19.06
N MET A 556 13.52 -5.48 20.33
CA MET A 556 12.19 -5.91 20.74
C MET A 556 11.77 -5.21 22.03
N PRO A 557 10.47 -4.86 22.20
CA PRO A 557 9.95 -4.53 23.52
C PRO A 557 10.20 -5.69 24.50
N PRO A 558 10.50 -5.42 25.78
CA PRO A 558 10.91 -6.47 26.71
C PRO A 558 9.94 -7.65 26.79
N VAL A 559 10.51 -8.85 26.91
CA VAL A 559 9.78 -10.12 26.98
C VAL A 559 8.87 -10.29 25.76
N ASN A 560 9.39 -9.96 24.57
CA ASN A 560 8.64 -10.01 23.31
C ASN A 560 7.32 -9.23 23.35
N GLY A 561 7.32 -8.06 24.00
CA GLY A 561 6.14 -7.19 24.16
C GLY A 561 5.15 -7.63 25.23
N GLN A 562 5.40 -8.73 25.95
CA GLN A 562 4.52 -9.16 27.05
C GLN A 562 4.70 -8.31 28.31
N ARG A 563 5.87 -7.70 28.51
CA ARG A 563 6.19 -6.86 29.68
C ARG A 563 6.79 -5.53 29.25
N PRO A 564 6.02 -4.65 28.57
CA PRO A 564 6.52 -3.32 28.22
C PRO A 564 6.92 -2.55 29.48
N THR A 565 7.89 -1.64 29.37
CA THR A 565 8.43 -0.87 30.50
C THR A 565 7.40 0.02 31.20
N THR A 566 6.35 0.44 30.49
CA THR A 566 5.13 1.08 31.02
C THR A 566 4.36 0.20 32.00
N GLY A 567 4.55 -1.12 31.94
CA GLY A 567 3.94 -2.11 32.83
C GLY A 567 4.79 -2.43 34.04
N TRP A 568 5.98 -1.84 34.15
CA TRP A 568 6.90 -2.19 35.21
C TRP A 568 6.54 -1.51 36.53
N VAL A 569 6.82 -2.20 37.64
CA VAL A 569 6.70 -1.69 39.00
C VAL A 569 8.08 -1.45 39.60
N GLN A 570 8.29 -0.31 40.24
CA GLN A 570 9.56 0.03 40.85
C GLN A 570 10.10 -1.09 41.75
N GLY A 571 11.38 -1.44 41.55
CA GLY A 571 12.10 -2.47 42.28
C GLY A 571 11.84 -3.90 41.79
N GLU A 572 10.96 -4.10 40.81
CA GLU A 572 10.80 -5.41 40.20
C GLU A 572 11.95 -5.75 39.25
N TYR A 573 12.16 -7.05 39.07
CA TYR A 573 13.13 -7.63 38.17
C TYR A 573 12.42 -8.29 36.98
N VAL A 574 12.91 -8.02 35.77
CA VAL A 574 12.39 -8.55 34.52
C VAL A 574 13.50 -9.34 33.83
N GLU A 575 13.23 -10.63 33.58
CA GLU A 575 14.04 -11.50 32.73
C GLU A 575 13.62 -11.31 31.28
N ASP A 576 14.55 -10.86 30.44
CA ASP A 576 14.29 -10.47 29.06
C ASP A 576 15.19 -11.25 28.10
N ARG A 577 14.59 -12.06 27.21
CA ARG A 577 15.33 -13.01 26.35
C ARG A 577 15.40 -12.48 24.92
N HIS A 578 16.62 -12.42 24.39
CA HIS A 578 16.94 -11.97 23.04
C HIS A 578 17.58 -13.11 22.23
N GLU A 579 16.98 -13.40 21.07
CA GLU A 579 17.48 -14.38 20.11
C GLU A 579 18.19 -13.62 18.97
N LEU A 580 19.47 -13.33 19.18
CA LEU A 580 20.29 -12.58 18.22
C LEU A 580 20.60 -13.44 16.99
N THR A 581 20.21 -12.98 15.79
CA THR A 581 20.52 -13.62 14.52
C THR A 581 21.56 -12.82 13.73
N PHE A 582 22.47 -13.53 13.07
CA PHE A 582 23.44 -12.91 12.17
C PHE A 582 22.78 -12.55 10.83
N ARG A 583 23.14 -11.39 10.28
CA ARG A 583 22.61 -10.88 9.01
C ARG A 583 23.45 -11.33 7.80
N GLU A 584 24.68 -11.78 8.07
CA GLU A 584 25.66 -12.17 7.06
C GLU A 584 26.66 -13.17 7.66
N SER A 585 27.36 -13.90 6.80
CA SER A 585 28.46 -14.75 7.25
C SER A 585 29.60 -13.91 7.81
N TYR A 586 30.05 -14.24 9.01
CA TYR A 586 31.17 -13.58 9.68
C TYR A 586 32.01 -14.61 10.43
N ALA A 587 33.31 -14.36 10.54
CA ALA A 587 34.20 -15.12 11.40
C ALA A 587 35.24 -14.17 12.01
N GLY A 588 35.46 -14.31 13.32
CA GLY A 588 36.32 -13.42 14.09
C GLY A 588 35.69 -12.99 15.41
N GLU A 589 36.32 -11.99 16.03
CA GLU A 589 35.83 -11.39 17.28
C GLU A 589 34.67 -10.44 17.00
N ALA A 590 33.70 -10.40 17.91
CA ALA A 590 32.61 -9.43 17.92
C ALA A 590 32.26 -9.02 19.35
N VAL A 591 31.54 -7.90 19.48
CA VAL A 591 31.03 -7.39 20.77
C VAL A 591 29.52 -7.26 20.71
N ILE A 592 28.86 -7.30 21.88
CA ILE A 592 27.43 -7.02 22.00
C ILE A 592 27.25 -5.63 22.61
N GLU A 593 26.48 -4.76 21.96
CA GLU A 593 25.94 -3.54 22.59
C GLU A 593 24.46 -3.69 22.90
N VAL A 594 24.04 -3.03 23.99
CA VAL A 594 22.67 -3.04 24.50
C VAL A 594 22.26 -1.62 24.85
N GLY A 595 20.99 -1.28 24.60
CA GLY A 595 20.40 -0.06 25.13
C GLY A 595 18.89 -0.05 25.01
N LEU A 596 18.27 1.06 25.42
CA LEU A 596 16.83 1.30 25.31
C LEU A 596 16.56 2.53 24.45
N TYR A 597 15.51 2.48 23.65
CA TYR A 597 15.05 3.64 22.89
C TYR A 597 13.54 3.74 22.89
N ASP A 598 13.06 4.97 22.77
CA ASP A 598 11.67 5.26 22.48
C ASP A 598 11.38 4.87 21.02
N PRO A 599 10.50 3.88 20.77
CA PRO A 599 10.23 3.41 19.42
C PRO A 599 9.58 4.45 18.52
N ASP A 600 8.87 5.44 19.09
CA ASP A 600 8.15 6.46 18.31
C ASP A 600 9.09 7.59 17.87
N THR A 601 10.08 7.94 18.70
CA THR A 601 11.01 9.05 18.41
C THR A 601 12.40 8.60 17.98
N GLY A 602 12.76 7.34 18.21
CA GLY A 602 14.11 6.82 18.03
C GLY A 602 15.12 7.31 19.08
N ILE A 603 14.69 8.12 20.06
CA ILE A 603 15.58 8.68 21.08
C ILE A 603 16.02 7.58 22.04
N ARG A 604 17.32 7.40 22.17
CA ARG A 604 17.94 6.42 23.06
C ARG A 604 18.14 6.98 24.47
N LEU A 605 17.93 6.13 25.48
CA LEU A 605 18.20 6.46 26.87
C LEU A 605 19.70 6.49 27.14
N LEU A 606 20.12 7.53 27.87
CA LEU A 606 21.51 7.66 28.28
C LEU A 606 21.81 6.87 29.55
N THR A 607 23.00 6.30 29.58
CA THR A 607 23.64 5.74 30.75
C THR A 607 24.19 6.83 31.66
N ASP A 608 24.57 6.47 32.89
CA ASP A 608 25.21 7.41 33.84
C ASP A 608 26.54 7.99 33.32
N THR A 609 27.18 7.34 32.33
CA THR A 609 28.40 7.84 31.66
C THR A 609 28.09 8.76 30.47
N GLY A 610 26.82 8.95 30.12
CA GLY A 610 26.37 9.76 29.00
C GLY A 610 26.37 9.06 27.64
N GLN A 611 26.64 7.74 27.60
CA GLN A 611 26.49 6.93 26.37
C GLN A 611 25.04 6.46 26.20
N ASP A 612 24.58 6.32 24.97
CA ASP A 612 23.23 5.86 24.61
C ASP A 612 23.13 4.33 24.44
N PHE A 613 24.21 3.62 24.76
CA PHE A 613 24.34 2.16 24.76
C PHE A 613 25.34 1.73 25.85
N PHE A 614 25.43 0.42 26.09
CA PHE A 614 26.45 -0.23 26.90
C PHE A 614 26.99 -1.47 26.20
N TYR A 615 28.31 -1.62 26.12
CA TYR A 615 28.94 -2.86 25.64
C TYR A 615 28.97 -3.90 26.76
N LEU A 616 28.43 -5.09 26.49
CA LEU A 616 28.59 -6.21 27.42
C LEU A 616 30.09 -6.55 27.56
N PRO A 617 30.60 -6.80 28.77
CA PRO A 617 32.03 -7.05 29.03
C PRO A 617 32.43 -8.49 28.63
N VAL A 618 32.12 -8.87 27.39
CA VAL A 618 32.40 -10.17 26.78
C VAL A 618 32.76 -10.00 25.30
N THR A 619 33.68 -10.82 24.83
CA THR A 619 34.02 -10.93 23.40
C THR A 619 33.41 -12.21 22.86
N LEU A 620 32.57 -12.09 21.83
CA LEU A 620 32.06 -13.23 21.09
C LEU A 620 33.13 -13.72 20.10
N MET A 621 33.35 -15.03 20.07
CA MET A 621 34.15 -15.68 19.04
C MET A 621 33.23 -16.32 18.01
N ILE A 622 33.29 -15.88 16.75
CA ILE A 622 32.50 -16.47 15.66
C ILE A 622 33.40 -17.33 14.77
N GLU A 623 33.05 -18.59 14.62
CA GLU A 623 33.71 -19.59 13.79
C GLU A 623 32.99 -19.76 12.44
N ASN A 624 33.74 -20.25 11.45
CA ASN A 624 33.24 -20.58 10.11
C ASN A 624 32.30 -21.79 10.11
#